data_AF-A0A1V9YBG2-F1
#
_entry.id   AF-A0A1V9YBG2-F1
#
_cell.length_a   1.000
_cell.length_b   1.000
_cell.length_c   1.000
_cell.angle_alpha   90.00
_cell.angle_beta   90.00
_cell.angle_gamma   90.00
#
_symmetry.space_group_name_H-M   'P 1'
#
loop_
_entity.id
_entity.type
_entity.pdbx_description
1 polymer ?
#
loop_
_entity_poly.entity_id
_entity_poly.type
_entity_poly.pdbx_seq_one_letter_code
_entity_poly.pdbx_strand_id
1 'polypeptide(L)'
;MLRVELVVASKNPVKIAAALDGFRKLFPHTDCSATGVDVPSGVPDQPMTSDETRMGAANRAAAAKAAVPTATYWVGIEGGIEAAGEAMEVFAWIVVLSRDAAKVGMSKTANFYLPAPVIALVNDGVELGHADDQVFGRSNSKQKNGAVGLLTNDVITRSSYYEQAVLVIASKNPVKIAAALDGFRKIFPGQAVNAIGIDQPSGVRDQPMTSRETLDGARNRATGAKAQHPSAHYWLGIEGGIEPVDGSDAVEEFAWIVVLSRDDAKYGVGRTASFYLPAPLIKLVGEGLEVGHAADQVFGKSNSKQKNGTVGLLTGDAITRSSYYEQAVVLAFVPFKNPDLNFPQPQ
;
A
#
# COMPACT_ATOMS: atom_id res chain seq x y z
N MET A 1 -9.42 29.21 11.16
CA MET A 1 -9.05 27.91 10.53
C MET A 1 -9.60 27.91 9.12
N LEU A 2 -8.80 27.46 8.14
CA LEU A 2 -9.32 27.18 6.80
C LEU A 2 -10.33 26.04 6.92
N ARG A 3 -11.54 26.24 6.38
CA ARG A 3 -12.59 25.22 6.32
C ARG A 3 -12.65 24.66 4.90
N VAL A 4 -12.61 23.33 4.79
CA VAL A 4 -12.78 22.64 3.52
C VAL A 4 -14.18 22.02 3.51
N GLU A 5 -15.02 22.52 2.62
CA GLU A 5 -16.34 21.97 2.37
C GLU A 5 -16.29 21.16 1.08
N LEU A 6 -16.62 19.87 1.19
CA LEU A 6 -16.66 18.92 0.08
C LEU A 6 -18.11 18.70 -0.30
N VAL A 7 -18.39 18.76 -1.60
CA VAL A 7 -19.69 18.33 -2.14
C VAL A 7 -19.45 17.09 -2.97
N VAL A 8 -19.96 15.97 -2.47
CA VAL A 8 -19.86 14.67 -3.10
C VAL A 8 -21.11 14.49 -3.97
N ALA A 9 -20.91 14.19 -5.25
CA ALA A 9 -21.97 13.99 -6.24
C ALA A 9 -22.68 12.63 -6.07
N SER A 10 -23.08 12.32 -4.83
CA SER A 10 -23.80 11.12 -4.44
C SER A 10 -24.39 11.31 -3.05
N LYS A 11 -25.63 10.82 -2.83
CA LYS A 11 -26.24 10.68 -1.51
C LYS A 11 -25.85 9.40 -0.76
N ASN A 12 -25.11 8.48 -1.40
CA ASN A 12 -24.64 7.25 -0.75
C ASN A 12 -23.68 7.60 0.40
N PRO A 13 -23.99 7.20 1.66
CA PRO A 13 -23.18 7.54 2.82
C PRO A 13 -21.76 6.97 2.75
N VAL A 14 -21.55 5.82 2.12
CA VAL A 14 -20.21 5.21 1.93
C VAL A 14 -19.34 6.08 1.05
N LYS A 15 -19.89 6.60 -0.06
CA LYS A 15 -19.14 7.50 -0.96
C LYS A 15 -18.81 8.84 -0.30
N ILE A 16 -19.73 9.37 0.51
CA ILE A 16 -19.53 10.61 1.25
C ILE A 16 -18.44 10.42 2.32
N ALA A 17 -18.51 9.34 3.09
CA ALA A 17 -17.53 9.01 4.12
C ALA A 17 -16.14 8.80 3.51
N ALA A 18 -16.01 7.99 2.44
CA ALA A 18 -14.72 7.73 1.79
C ALA A 18 -14.07 9.02 1.26
N ALA A 19 -14.84 9.92 0.64
CA ALA A 19 -14.33 11.22 0.20
C ALA A 19 -13.89 12.09 1.39
N LEU A 20 -14.70 12.17 2.44
CA LEU A 20 -14.38 12.95 3.64
C LEU A 20 -13.13 12.44 4.34
N ASP A 21 -13.02 11.13 4.52
CA ASP A 21 -11.88 10.50 5.19
C ASP A 21 -10.61 10.66 4.37
N GLY A 22 -10.69 10.52 3.04
CA GLY A 22 -9.57 10.83 2.14
C GLY A 22 -9.06 12.27 2.28
N PHE A 23 -9.97 13.24 2.35
CA PHE A 23 -9.61 14.65 2.54
C PHE A 23 -9.07 14.94 3.95
N ARG A 24 -9.64 14.35 5.01
CA ARG A 24 -9.12 14.49 6.38
C ARG A 24 -7.71 13.92 6.51
N LYS A 25 -7.42 12.80 5.85
CA LYS A 25 -6.07 12.22 5.79
C LYS A 25 -5.09 13.14 5.05
N LEU A 26 -5.52 13.78 3.96
CA LEU A 26 -4.67 14.68 3.17
C LEU A 26 -4.47 16.06 3.83
N PHE A 27 -5.44 16.53 4.60
CA PHE A 27 -5.43 17.84 5.26
C PHE A 27 -5.73 17.71 6.77
N PRO A 28 -4.84 17.07 7.56
CA PRO A 28 -5.13 16.65 8.94
C PRO A 28 -5.34 17.80 9.93
N HIS A 29 -4.89 19.01 9.60
CA HIS A 29 -5.07 20.22 10.41
C HIS A 29 -6.14 21.17 9.86
N THR A 30 -6.93 20.71 8.89
CA THR A 30 -8.00 21.49 8.26
C THR A 30 -9.35 20.93 8.70
N ASP A 31 -10.28 21.81 9.06
CA ASP A 31 -11.65 21.37 9.35
C ASP A 31 -12.34 20.98 8.03
N CYS A 32 -12.50 19.67 7.82
CA CYS A 32 -13.13 19.09 6.64
C CYS A 32 -14.54 18.61 6.96
N SER A 33 -15.49 19.00 6.11
CA SER A 33 -16.86 18.49 6.11
C SER A 33 -17.27 18.06 4.70
N ALA A 34 -18.16 17.09 4.59
CA ALA A 34 -18.69 16.63 3.32
C ALA A 34 -20.22 16.58 3.34
N THR A 35 -20.83 17.03 2.25
CA THR A 35 -22.26 16.90 1.99
C THR A 35 -22.49 16.15 0.69
N GLY A 36 -23.55 15.36 0.63
CA GLY A 36 -23.95 14.63 -0.57
C GLY A 36 -25.01 15.38 -1.35
N VAL A 37 -24.83 15.50 -2.67
CA VAL A 37 -25.85 15.99 -3.60
C VAL A 37 -26.21 14.93 -4.62
N ASP A 38 -27.46 14.95 -5.06
CA ASP A 38 -27.95 14.06 -6.10
C ASP A 38 -27.92 14.80 -7.42
N VAL A 39 -27.06 14.36 -8.33
CA VAL A 39 -26.82 15.01 -9.62
C VAL A 39 -26.59 13.96 -10.71
N PRO A 40 -27.03 14.23 -11.95
CA PRO A 40 -26.89 13.27 -13.05
C PRO A 40 -25.42 13.09 -13.45
N SER A 41 -25.07 11.89 -13.92
CA SER A 41 -23.76 11.59 -14.52
C SER A 41 -23.68 11.94 -16.00
N GLY A 42 -24.82 12.10 -16.68
CA GLY A 42 -24.85 12.34 -18.13
C GLY A 42 -24.33 11.16 -18.97
N VAL A 43 -24.15 10.00 -18.34
CA VAL A 43 -23.83 8.70 -18.96
C VAL A 43 -24.83 7.65 -18.44
N PRO A 44 -25.01 6.51 -19.11
CA PRO A 44 -25.76 5.37 -18.58
C PRO A 44 -25.44 5.02 -17.12
N ASP A 45 -26.42 4.48 -16.39
CA ASP A 45 -26.27 4.07 -14.99
C ASP A 45 -25.20 2.98 -14.79
N GLN A 46 -24.93 2.20 -15.84
CA GLN A 46 -23.86 1.21 -15.92
C GLN A 46 -22.90 1.59 -17.06
N PRO A 47 -21.90 2.46 -16.82
CA PRO A 47 -20.86 2.74 -17.80
C PRO A 47 -20.09 1.47 -18.16
N MET A 48 -19.92 1.22 -19.47
CA MET A 48 -19.36 -0.02 -20.01
C MET A 48 -17.92 0.14 -20.53
N THR A 49 -17.34 1.33 -20.39
CA THR A 49 -15.94 1.60 -20.69
C THR A 49 -15.30 2.49 -19.64
N SER A 50 -13.97 2.43 -19.54
CA SER A 50 -13.19 3.28 -18.64
C SER A 50 -13.34 4.76 -18.96
N ASP A 51 -13.41 5.12 -20.25
CA ASP A 51 -13.59 6.51 -20.67
C ASP A 51 -14.99 7.05 -20.37
N GLU A 52 -16.03 6.26 -20.61
CA GLU A 52 -17.41 6.61 -20.25
C GLU A 52 -17.56 6.77 -18.73
N THR A 53 -16.95 5.87 -17.95
CA THR A 53 -16.95 5.94 -16.48
C THR A 53 -16.25 7.20 -15.98
N ARG A 54 -15.09 7.55 -16.56
CA ARG A 54 -14.35 8.77 -16.25
C ARG A 54 -15.17 10.02 -16.60
N MET A 55 -15.84 10.00 -17.75
CA MET A 55 -16.75 11.06 -18.19
C MET A 55 -17.90 11.24 -17.21
N GLY A 56 -18.53 10.14 -16.77
CA GLY A 56 -19.58 10.16 -15.75
C GLY A 56 -19.11 10.81 -14.45
N ALA A 57 -17.93 10.40 -13.94
CA ALA A 57 -17.35 11.00 -12.74
C ALA A 57 -17.08 12.51 -12.92
N ALA A 58 -16.55 12.93 -14.06
CA ALA A 58 -16.30 14.34 -14.35
C ALA A 58 -17.59 15.16 -14.45
N ASN A 59 -18.59 14.66 -15.16
CA ASN A 59 -19.91 15.28 -15.29
C ASN A 59 -20.59 15.42 -13.92
N ARG A 60 -20.54 14.38 -13.09
CA ARG A 60 -21.06 14.43 -11.72
C ARG A 60 -20.38 15.50 -10.88
N ALA A 61 -19.04 15.59 -10.93
CA ALA A 61 -18.31 16.60 -10.20
C ALA A 61 -18.66 18.03 -10.69
N ALA A 62 -18.81 18.21 -12.00
CA ALA A 62 -19.22 19.49 -12.59
C ALA A 62 -20.67 19.87 -12.24
N ALA A 63 -21.60 18.91 -12.26
CA ALA A 63 -22.99 19.13 -11.86
C ALA A 63 -23.11 19.45 -10.37
N ALA A 64 -22.33 18.78 -9.51
CA ALA A 64 -22.21 19.13 -8.10
C ALA A 64 -21.66 20.55 -7.90
N LYS A 65 -20.71 20.98 -8.73
CA LYS A 65 -20.18 22.35 -8.75
C LYS A 65 -21.23 23.38 -9.14
N ALA A 66 -22.05 23.08 -10.14
CA ALA A 66 -23.16 23.93 -10.52
C ALA A 66 -24.24 24.02 -9.42
N ALA A 67 -24.52 22.90 -8.74
CA ALA A 67 -25.53 22.85 -7.68
C ALA A 67 -25.10 23.57 -6.39
N VAL A 68 -23.83 23.49 -6.01
CA VAL A 68 -23.29 24.10 -4.80
C VAL A 68 -21.98 24.82 -5.11
N PRO A 69 -22.02 25.99 -5.78
CA PRO A 69 -20.83 26.69 -6.29
C PRO A 69 -19.94 27.26 -5.17
N THR A 70 -20.46 27.34 -3.95
CA THR A 70 -19.76 27.86 -2.78
C THR A 70 -18.92 26.83 -2.06
N ALA A 71 -18.90 25.55 -2.44
CA ALA A 71 -18.04 24.56 -1.78
C ALA A 71 -16.55 24.78 -2.12
N THR A 72 -15.65 24.12 -1.38
CA THR A 72 -14.20 24.18 -1.64
C THR A 72 -13.78 23.18 -2.71
N TYR A 73 -14.34 21.96 -2.68
CA TYR A 73 -14.12 20.92 -3.69
C TYR A 73 -15.42 20.19 -4.04
N TRP A 74 -15.44 19.63 -5.26
CA TRP A 74 -16.54 18.79 -5.76
C TRP A 74 -16.00 17.45 -6.21
N VAL A 75 -16.62 16.37 -5.73
CA VAL A 75 -16.11 15.00 -5.91
C VAL A 75 -17.14 14.17 -6.67
N GLY A 76 -16.77 13.70 -7.86
CA GLY A 76 -17.50 12.70 -8.63
C GLY A 76 -16.88 11.33 -8.45
N ILE A 77 -17.71 10.32 -8.15
CA ILE A 77 -17.28 8.92 -8.01
C ILE A 77 -18.22 8.05 -8.84
N GLU A 78 -17.73 7.52 -9.95
CA GLU A 78 -18.49 6.65 -10.87
C GLU A 78 -17.88 5.25 -10.86
N GLY A 79 -18.71 4.23 -10.62
CA GLY A 79 -18.30 2.85 -10.83
C GLY A 79 -18.59 2.47 -12.28
N GLY A 80 -17.76 1.63 -12.87
CA GLY A 80 -17.96 1.16 -14.23
C GLY A 80 -17.32 -0.19 -14.44
N ILE A 81 -17.62 -0.74 -15.60
CA ILE A 81 -17.07 -2.01 -16.06
C ILE A 81 -16.50 -1.87 -17.45
N GLU A 82 -15.62 -2.77 -17.86
CA GLU A 82 -15.05 -2.79 -19.21
C GLU A 82 -14.77 -4.23 -19.63
N ALA A 83 -15.10 -4.56 -20.87
CA ALA A 83 -14.78 -5.88 -21.42
C ALA A 83 -13.27 -6.00 -21.69
N ALA A 84 -12.68 -7.12 -21.27
CA ALA A 84 -11.28 -7.47 -21.48
C ALA A 84 -11.21 -8.90 -22.05
N GLY A 85 -11.48 -9.04 -23.36
CA GLY A 85 -11.66 -10.34 -23.99
C GLY A 85 -12.94 -11.04 -23.51
N GLU A 86 -12.82 -12.26 -22.99
CA GLU A 86 -13.93 -13.01 -22.36
C GLU A 86 -14.19 -12.60 -20.90
N ALA A 87 -13.32 -11.77 -20.31
CA ALA A 87 -13.45 -11.29 -18.94
C ALA A 87 -14.10 -9.89 -18.89
N MET A 88 -14.58 -9.51 -17.71
CA MET A 88 -15.17 -8.19 -17.46
C MET A 88 -14.53 -7.56 -16.23
N GLU A 89 -13.83 -6.45 -16.44
CA GLU A 89 -13.17 -5.66 -15.40
C GLU A 89 -14.16 -4.75 -14.70
N VAL A 90 -13.99 -4.58 -13.39
CA VAL A 90 -14.74 -3.63 -12.57
C VAL A 90 -13.78 -2.65 -11.93
N PHE A 91 -14.14 -1.37 -11.98
CA PHE A 91 -13.37 -0.28 -11.39
C PHE A 91 -14.26 0.92 -11.06
N ALA A 92 -13.67 1.97 -10.49
CA ALA A 92 -14.29 3.27 -10.37
C ALA A 92 -13.33 4.39 -10.75
N TRP A 93 -13.90 5.48 -11.26
CA TRP A 93 -13.20 6.75 -11.46
C TRP A 93 -13.62 7.74 -10.38
N ILE A 94 -12.62 8.46 -9.86
CA ILE A 94 -12.78 9.58 -8.94
C ILE A 94 -12.28 10.83 -9.64
N VAL A 95 -13.11 11.87 -9.70
CA VAL A 95 -12.75 13.18 -10.22
C VAL A 95 -13.00 14.22 -9.13
N VAL A 96 -11.99 15.03 -8.84
CA VAL A 96 -12.04 16.10 -7.84
C VAL A 96 -11.80 17.44 -8.51
N LEU A 97 -12.80 18.33 -8.46
CA LEU A 97 -12.69 19.71 -8.90
C LEU A 97 -12.38 20.62 -7.71
N SER A 98 -11.52 21.61 -7.91
CA SER A 98 -11.26 22.68 -6.96
C SER A 98 -12.00 23.97 -7.34
N ARG A 99 -12.13 24.91 -6.38
CA ARG A 99 -12.47 26.31 -6.67
C ARG A 99 -11.50 26.92 -7.67
N ASP A 100 -10.22 26.59 -7.55
CA ASP A 100 -9.20 26.91 -8.56
C ASP A 100 -9.42 26.03 -9.79
N ALA A 101 -9.97 26.62 -10.86
CA ALA A 101 -10.34 25.90 -12.07
C ALA A 101 -9.14 25.24 -12.78
N ALA A 102 -7.90 25.67 -12.50
CA ALA A 102 -6.70 25.03 -13.03
C ALA A 102 -6.37 23.69 -12.33
N LYS A 103 -7.03 23.36 -11.21
CA LYS A 103 -6.75 22.16 -10.42
C LYS A 103 -7.90 21.15 -10.53
N VAL A 104 -7.64 20.10 -11.30
CA VAL A 104 -8.51 18.92 -11.42
C VAL A 104 -7.69 17.67 -11.08
N GLY A 105 -8.16 16.90 -10.10
CA GLY A 105 -7.61 15.59 -9.77
C GLY A 105 -8.44 14.49 -10.41
N MET A 106 -7.79 13.47 -10.98
CA MET A 106 -8.45 12.28 -11.52
C MET A 106 -7.69 11.03 -11.09
N SER A 107 -8.40 9.98 -10.68
CA SER A 107 -7.81 8.67 -10.40
C SER A 107 -8.78 7.53 -10.71
N LYS A 108 -8.21 6.36 -11.02
CA LYS A 108 -8.93 5.10 -11.22
C LYS A 108 -8.56 4.15 -10.07
N THR A 109 -9.52 3.38 -9.57
CA THR A 109 -9.28 2.33 -8.56
C THR A 109 -8.54 1.13 -9.17
N ALA A 110 -8.05 0.20 -8.34
CA ALA A 110 -7.55 -1.10 -8.81
C ALA A 110 -8.66 -1.89 -9.52
N ASN A 111 -8.36 -2.80 -10.44
CA ASN A 111 -9.39 -3.57 -11.15
C ASN A 111 -9.60 -4.95 -10.50
N PHE A 112 -10.79 -5.53 -10.66
CA PHE A 112 -11.07 -6.95 -10.39
C PHE A 112 -12.04 -7.49 -11.44
N TYR A 113 -12.16 -8.83 -11.52
CA TYR A 113 -12.95 -9.50 -12.57
C TYR A 113 -14.24 -10.11 -12.02
N LEU A 114 -15.31 -10.05 -12.82
CA LEU A 114 -16.59 -10.68 -12.50
C LEU A 114 -16.59 -12.17 -12.83
N PRO A 115 -17.35 -13.00 -12.09
CA PRO A 115 -17.56 -14.41 -12.45
C PRO A 115 -18.55 -14.53 -13.63
N ALA A 116 -18.39 -15.59 -14.43
CA ALA A 116 -19.18 -15.81 -15.65
C ALA A 116 -20.72 -15.68 -15.48
N PRO A 117 -21.35 -16.15 -14.38
CA PRO A 117 -22.80 -15.95 -14.19
C PRO A 117 -23.21 -14.48 -14.07
N VAL A 118 -22.37 -13.63 -13.46
CA VAL A 118 -22.63 -12.19 -13.35
C VAL A 118 -22.38 -11.52 -14.71
N ILE A 119 -21.33 -11.92 -15.44
CA ILE A 119 -21.04 -11.42 -16.79
C ILE A 119 -22.22 -11.69 -17.74
N ALA A 120 -22.80 -12.89 -17.69
CA ALA A 120 -23.95 -13.25 -18.51
C ALA A 120 -25.14 -12.30 -18.27
N LEU A 121 -25.49 -12.06 -17.00
CA LEU A 121 -26.57 -11.13 -16.64
C LEU A 121 -26.29 -9.70 -17.08
N VAL A 122 -25.04 -9.24 -16.93
CA VAL A 122 -24.64 -7.89 -17.36
C VAL A 122 -24.71 -7.76 -18.89
N ASN A 123 -24.27 -8.79 -19.63
CA ASN A 123 -24.39 -8.81 -21.09
C ASN A 123 -25.86 -8.84 -21.56
N ASP A 124 -26.76 -9.39 -20.75
CA ASP A 124 -28.22 -9.34 -20.97
C ASP A 124 -28.85 -7.98 -20.56
N GLY A 125 -28.02 -7.01 -20.15
CA GLY A 125 -28.44 -5.64 -19.81
C GLY A 125 -28.85 -5.43 -18.35
N VAL A 126 -28.60 -6.40 -17.46
CA VAL A 126 -28.85 -6.24 -16.03
C VAL A 126 -27.73 -5.38 -15.41
N GLU A 127 -28.10 -4.31 -14.69
CA GLU A 127 -27.14 -3.49 -13.92
C GLU A 127 -26.33 -4.37 -12.95
N LEU A 128 -25.02 -4.14 -12.84
CA LEU A 128 -24.11 -4.98 -12.05
C LEU A 128 -24.61 -5.21 -10.62
N GLY A 129 -25.11 -4.17 -9.96
CA GLY A 129 -25.64 -4.31 -8.60
C GLY A 129 -26.83 -5.27 -8.48
N HIS A 130 -27.67 -5.33 -9.52
CA HIS A 130 -28.80 -6.25 -9.59
C HIS A 130 -28.36 -7.65 -10.04
N ALA A 131 -27.37 -7.75 -10.93
CA ALA A 131 -26.77 -9.03 -11.31
C ALA A 131 -26.10 -9.71 -10.11
N ASP A 132 -25.35 -8.93 -9.32
CA ASP A 132 -24.75 -9.36 -8.04
C ASP A 132 -25.81 -9.87 -7.07
N ASP A 133 -26.87 -9.09 -6.84
CA ASP A 133 -27.96 -9.46 -5.93
C ASP A 133 -28.62 -10.79 -6.34
N GLN A 134 -28.81 -11.02 -7.64
CA GLN A 134 -29.37 -12.26 -8.19
C GLN A 134 -28.43 -13.47 -7.98
N VAL A 135 -27.13 -13.32 -8.31
CA VAL A 135 -26.18 -14.43 -8.24
C VAL A 135 -25.82 -14.80 -6.80
N PHE A 136 -25.71 -13.81 -5.92
CA PHE A 136 -25.28 -14.01 -4.53
C PHE A 136 -26.45 -14.09 -3.53
N GLY A 137 -27.70 -14.00 -3.98
CA GLY A 137 -28.89 -14.07 -3.12
C GLY A 137 -28.93 -12.91 -2.10
N ARG A 138 -28.58 -11.70 -2.53
CA ARG A 138 -28.51 -10.49 -1.70
C ARG A 138 -29.48 -9.41 -2.20
N SER A 139 -29.53 -8.28 -1.48
CA SER A 139 -30.34 -7.12 -1.87
C SER A 139 -29.64 -5.80 -1.58
N ASN A 140 -29.73 -4.90 -2.56
CA ASN A 140 -29.17 -3.55 -2.55
C ASN A 140 -27.63 -3.55 -2.38
N SER A 141 -26.94 -4.50 -3.00
CA SER A 141 -25.47 -4.58 -2.93
C SER A 141 -24.80 -3.33 -3.49
N LYS A 142 -25.44 -2.65 -4.46
CA LYS A 142 -24.96 -1.38 -5.02
C LYS A 142 -24.91 -0.20 -4.04
N GLN A 143 -25.55 -0.28 -2.88
CA GLN A 143 -25.43 0.75 -1.82
C GLN A 143 -24.78 0.23 -0.54
N LYS A 144 -24.47 -1.06 -0.47
CA LYS A 144 -23.78 -1.71 0.64
C LYS A 144 -22.35 -2.08 0.23
N ASN A 145 -22.05 -3.37 0.08
CA ASN A 145 -20.72 -3.95 -0.07
C ASN A 145 -20.17 -3.85 -1.50
N GLY A 146 -21.06 -3.73 -2.51
CA GLY A 146 -20.74 -3.81 -3.94
C GLY A 146 -20.17 -5.17 -4.38
N ALA A 147 -19.93 -5.33 -5.69
CA ALA A 147 -19.31 -6.52 -6.26
C ALA A 147 -17.99 -6.91 -5.57
N VAL A 148 -17.16 -5.91 -5.24
CA VAL A 148 -15.88 -6.15 -4.55
C VAL A 148 -16.06 -6.78 -3.17
N GLY A 149 -17.05 -6.35 -2.39
CA GLY A 149 -17.35 -6.94 -1.09
C GLY A 149 -17.92 -8.35 -1.21
N LEU A 150 -18.83 -8.57 -2.16
CA LEU A 150 -19.43 -9.89 -2.39
C LEU A 150 -18.40 -10.94 -2.84
N LEU A 151 -17.57 -10.59 -3.82
CA LEU A 151 -16.59 -11.51 -4.39
C LEU A 151 -15.43 -11.82 -3.45
N THR A 152 -15.17 -10.92 -2.50
CA THR A 152 -14.09 -11.09 -1.53
C THR A 152 -14.59 -11.56 -0.16
N ASN A 153 -15.87 -11.87 0.02
CA ASN A 153 -16.49 -12.11 1.33
C ASN A 153 -16.14 -11.02 2.35
N ASP A 154 -16.24 -9.76 1.92
CA ASP A 154 -15.93 -8.54 2.67
C ASP A 154 -14.47 -8.40 3.14
N VAL A 155 -13.53 -9.23 2.65
CA VAL A 155 -12.09 -9.03 2.86
C VAL A 155 -11.63 -7.69 2.28
N ILE A 156 -12.21 -7.27 1.15
CA ILE A 156 -12.09 -5.91 0.62
C ILE A 156 -13.49 -5.28 0.60
N THR A 157 -13.75 -4.37 1.53
CA THR A 157 -14.97 -3.55 1.53
C THR A 157 -14.90 -2.45 0.48
N ARG A 158 -16.06 -1.92 0.07
CA ARG A 158 -16.13 -0.81 -0.89
C ARG A 158 -15.41 0.46 -0.43
N SER A 159 -15.44 0.77 0.88
CA SER A 159 -14.67 1.90 1.43
C SER A 159 -13.17 1.63 1.31
N SER A 160 -12.69 0.47 1.79
CA SER A 160 -11.27 0.12 1.69
C SER A 160 -10.76 0.01 0.25
N TYR A 161 -11.62 -0.37 -0.70
CA TYR A 161 -11.31 -0.40 -2.12
C TYR A 161 -11.05 1.00 -2.70
N TYR A 162 -11.70 2.03 -2.15
CA TYR A 162 -11.48 3.42 -2.51
C TYR A 162 -10.35 4.10 -1.70
N GLU A 163 -9.82 3.44 -0.66
CA GLU A 163 -8.94 4.06 0.35
C GLU A 163 -7.60 3.33 0.58
N GLN A 164 -7.16 2.42 -0.29
CA GLN A 164 -5.98 1.57 -0.01
C GLN A 164 -4.70 2.39 0.24
N ALA A 165 -4.04 2.09 1.37
CA ALA A 165 -2.69 2.58 1.60
C ALA A 165 -1.71 1.92 0.60
N VAL A 166 -0.77 2.70 0.09
CA VAL A 166 0.29 2.21 -0.80
C VAL A 166 1.60 2.20 -0.04
N LEU A 167 2.15 1.00 0.11
CA LEU A 167 3.43 0.71 0.73
C LEU A 167 4.45 0.46 -0.37
N VAL A 168 5.48 1.29 -0.48
CA VAL A 168 6.57 1.07 -1.46
C VAL A 168 7.76 0.47 -0.74
N ILE A 169 8.17 -0.72 -1.17
CA ILE A 169 9.30 -1.45 -0.61
C ILE A 169 10.47 -1.26 -1.57
N ALA A 170 11.57 -0.72 -1.08
CA ALA A 170 12.80 -0.49 -1.82
C ALA A 170 13.60 -1.80 -2.06
N SER A 171 12.89 -2.85 -2.46
CA SER A 171 13.43 -4.13 -2.92
C SER A 171 12.40 -4.86 -3.79
N LYS A 172 12.88 -5.52 -4.85
CA LYS A 172 12.09 -6.47 -5.65
C LYS A 172 12.06 -7.89 -5.06
N ASN A 173 12.75 -8.14 -3.95
CA ASN A 173 12.80 -9.48 -3.35
C ASN A 173 11.43 -9.85 -2.77
N PRO A 174 10.79 -10.95 -3.22
CA PRO A 174 9.44 -11.32 -2.78
C PRO A 174 9.35 -11.58 -1.27
N VAL A 175 10.42 -12.08 -0.64
CA VAL A 175 10.45 -12.32 0.81
C VAL A 175 10.41 -11.01 1.59
N LYS A 176 11.13 -9.97 1.13
CA LYS A 176 11.14 -8.65 1.75
C LYS A 176 9.78 -7.95 1.59
N ILE A 177 9.17 -8.07 0.41
CA ILE A 177 7.83 -7.52 0.14
C ILE A 177 6.78 -8.20 1.03
N ALA A 178 6.81 -9.54 1.12
CA ALA A 178 5.90 -10.29 1.97
C ALA A 178 6.05 -9.90 3.44
N ALA A 179 7.28 -9.87 3.96
CA ALA A 179 7.53 -9.49 5.35
C ALA A 179 7.08 -8.05 5.68
N ALA A 180 7.28 -7.10 4.74
CA ALA A 180 6.79 -5.74 4.87
C ALA A 180 5.26 -5.67 4.94
N LEU A 181 4.60 -6.43 4.07
CA LEU A 181 3.15 -6.49 4.00
C LEU A 181 2.54 -7.14 5.26
N ASP A 182 3.11 -8.26 5.71
CA ASP A 182 2.65 -8.99 6.89
C ASP A 182 2.89 -8.18 8.17
N GLY A 183 4.04 -7.52 8.28
CA GLY A 183 4.33 -6.63 9.40
C GLY A 183 3.37 -5.44 9.46
N PHE A 184 3.06 -4.82 8.32
CA PHE A 184 2.05 -3.74 8.25
C PHE A 184 0.67 -4.23 8.72
N ARG A 185 0.22 -5.37 8.20
CA ARG A 185 -1.09 -5.96 8.55
C ARG A 185 -1.21 -6.31 10.03
N LYS A 186 -0.11 -6.75 10.67
CA LYS A 186 -0.09 -7.06 12.10
C LYS A 186 -0.27 -5.83 12.99
N ILE A 187 0.38 -4.71 12.67
CA ILE A 187 0.30 -3.50 13.50
C ILE A 187 -0.94 -2.62 13.17
N PHE A 188 -1.47 -2.73 11.95
CA PHE A 188 -2.70 -2.08 11.51
C PHE A 188 -3.78 -3.09 11.06
N PRO A 189 -4.28 -3.95 11.97
CA PRO A 189 -5.32 -4.91 11.63
C PRO A 189 -6.58 -4.17 11.21
N GLY A 190 -6.98 -4.31 9.94
CA GLY A 190 -8.14 -3.63 9.34
C GLY A 190 -7.80 -2.49 8.38
N GLN A 191 -6.54 -2.09 8.22
CA GLN A 191 -6.15 -1.18 7.14
C GLN A 191 -5.79 -1.97 5.88
N ALA A 192 -6.53 -1.71 4.79
CA ALA A 192 -6.18 -2.25 3.48
C ALA A 192 -4.90 -1.59 2.97
N VAL A 193 -3.96 -2.41 2.50
CA VAL A 193 -2.67 -1.97 1.99
C VAL A 193 -2.29 -2.76 0.75
N ASN A 194 -1.73 -2.06 -0.23
CA ASN A 194 -1.06 -2.64 -1.38
C ASN A 194 0.45 -2.40 -1.28
N ALA A 195 1.25 -3.40 -1.61
CA ALA A 195 2.71 -3.36 -1.55
C ALA A 195 3.30 -3.35 -2.96
N ILE A 196 4.17 -2.38 -3.25
CA ILE A 196 4.89 -2.27 -4.52
C ILE A 196 6.38 -2.43 -4.25
N GLY A 197 6.99 -3.47 -4.82
CA GLY A 197 8.43 -3.68 -4.76
C GLY A 197 9.15 -2.97 -5.91
N ILE A 198 10.16 -2.18 -5.60
CA ILE A 198 10.97 -1.46 -6.59
C ILE A 198 12.47 -1.72 -6.38
N ASP A 199 13.25 -1.44 -7.40
CA ASP A 199 14.70 -1.48 -7.27
C ASP A 199 15.22 -0.10 -6.84
N GLN A 200 16.11 -0.07 -5.84
CA GLN A 200 16.69 1.15 -5.28
C GLN A 200 18.11 0.87 -4.82
N PRO A 201 19.14 1.56 -5.34
CA PRO A 201 20.50 1.44 -4.80
C PRO A 201 20.57 1.85 -3.32
N SER A 202 21.40 1.18 -2.52
CA SER A 202 21.64 1.55 -1.12
C SER A 202 22.67 2.66 -0.96
N GLY A 203 23.54 2.88 -1.95
CA GLY A 203 24.64 3.84 -1.85
C GLY A 203 25.70 3.47 -0.80
N VAL A 204 25.67 2.24 -0.28
CA VAL A 204 26.68 1.65 0.60
C VAL A 204 27.20 0.34 -0.02
N ARG A 205 28.09 -0.38 0.66
CA ARG A 205 28.62 -1.67 0.17
C ARG A 205 27.49 -2.69 -0.03
N ASP A 206 27.69 -3.62 -0.97
CA ASP A 206 26.78 -4.75 -1.19
C ASP A 206 26.64 -5.64 0.06
N GLN A 207 27.73 -5.78 0.83
CA GLN A 207 27.74 -6.34 2.18
C GLN A 207 28.10 -5.22 3.17
N PRO A 208 27.11 -4.57 3.82
CA PRO A 208 27.36 -3.66 4.92
C PRO A 208 28.07 -4.39 6.08
N MET A 209 29.10 -3.75 6.62
CA MET A 209 30.02 -4.32 7.63
C MET A 209 29.88 -3.65 9.01
N THR A 210 28.94 -2.71 9.15
CA THR A 210 28.58 -2.11 10.44
C THR A 210 27.08 -1.88 10.52
N SER A 211 26.54 -1.80 11.74
CA SER A 211 25.16 -1.45 12.01
C SER A 211 24.82 -0.07 11.45
N ARG A 212 25.75 0.89 11.56
CA ARG A 212 25.56 2.23 11.02
C ARG A 212 25.43 2.23 9.50
N GLU A 213 26.38 1.61 8.80
CA GLU A 213 26.35 1.50 7.34
C GLU A 213 25.09 0.79 6.85
N THR A 214 24.65 -0.25 7.57
CA THR A 214 23.43 -1.00 7.24
C THR A 214 22.19 -0.11 7.39
N LEU A 215 22.10 0.69 8.46
CA LEU A 215 21.02 1.66 8.66
C LEU A 215 21.03 2.74 7.57
N ASP A 216 22.21 3.29 7.25
CA ASP A 216 22.36 4.29 6.19
C ASP A 216 21.93 3.71 4.82
N GLY A 217 22.29 2.45 4.52
CA GLY A 217 21.82 1.74 3.33
C GLY A 217 20.30 1.60 3.28
N ALA A 218 19.66 1.17 4.38
CA ALA A 218 18.20 1.09 4.47
C ALA A 218 17.54 2.46 4.27
N ARG A 219 18.08 3.50 4.90
CA ARG A 219 17.58 4.89 4.80
C ARG A 219 17.72 5.45 3.39
N ASN A 220 18.85 5.22 2.72
CA ASN A 220 19.08 5.65 1.35
C ASN A 220 18.09 4.99 0.40
N ARG A 221 17.87 3.68 0.55
CA ARG A 221 16.86 2.94 -0.23
C ARG A 221 15.45 3.49 -0.01
N ALA A 222 15.06 3.74 1.24
CA ALA A 222 13.73 4.30 1.56
C ALA A 222 13.55 5.70 0.97
N THR A 223 14.57 6.56 1.09
CA THR A 223 14.59 7.92 0.52
C THR A 223 14.50 7.89 -1.01
N GLY A 224 15.28 7.04 -1.66
CA GLY A 224 15.24 6.84 -3.12
C GLY A 224 13.87 6.36 -3.59
N ALA A 225 13.26 5.42 -2.85
CA ALA A 225 11.90 4.96 -3.11
C ALA A 225 10.87 6.10 -2.98
N LYS A 226 11.04 6.98 -1.98
CA LYS A 226 10.20 8.16 -1.80
C LYS A 226 10.32 9.14 -2.97
N ALA A 227 11.53 9.38 -3.45
CA ALA A 227 11.76 10.22 -4.61
C ALA A 227 11.11 9.65 -5.89
N GLN A 228 11.16 8.33 -6.10
CA GLN A 228 10.57 7.70 -7.30
C GLN A 228 9.06 7.54 -7.24
N HIS A 229 8.49 7.33 -6.05
CA HIS A 229 7.04 7.13 -5.85
C HIS A 229 6.48 8.09 -4.80
N PRO A 230 6.49 9.41 -5.02
CA PRO A 230 6.16 10.42 -4.01
C PRO A 230 4.69 10.43 -3.59
N SER A 231 3.82 9.74 -4.32
CA SER A 231 2.38 9.62 -4.05
C SER A 231 2.01 8.48 -3.09
N ALA A 232 2.97 7.60 -2.73
CA ALA A 232 2.70 6.52 -1.79
C ALA A 232 2.46 7.04 -0.36
N HIS A 233 2.06 6.13 0.53
CA HIS A 233 1.76 6.46 1.92
C HIS A 233 2.97 6.20 2.82
N TYR A 234 3.71 5.13 2.53
CA TYR A 234 4.88 4.70 3.28
C TYR A 234 5.98 4.18 2.33
N TRP A 235 7.25 4.41 2.67
CA TRP A 235 8.41 3.90 1.94
C TRP A 235 9.33 3.14 2.88
N LEU A 236 9.66 1.92 2.50
CA LEU A 236 10.41 0.97 3.33
C LEU A 236 11.76 0.64 2.72
N GLY A 237 12.81 0.84 3.50
CA GLY A 237 14.13 0.27 3.24
C GLY A 237 14.36 -0.92 4.16
N ILE A 238 14.82 -2.05 3.60
CA ILE A 238 15.17 -3.25 4.38
C ILE A 238 16.58 -3.66 3.95
N GLU A 239 17.56 -3.47 4.83
CA GLU A 239 18.97 -3.77 4.54
C GLU A 239 19.52 -4.75 5.57
N GLY A 240 20.10 -5.86 5.09
CA GLY A 240 20.84 -6.80 5.94
C GLY A 240 22.30 -6.39 6.01
N GLY A 241 22.94 -6.63 7.13
CA GLY A 241 24.35 -6.33 7.33
C GLY A 241 24.93 -7.18 8.45
N ILE A 242 26.24 -7.04 8.62
CA ILE A 242 26.97 -7.70 9.69
C ILE A 242 27.78 -6.68 10.48
N GLU A 243 28.16 -7.01 11.71
CA GLU A 243 29.06 -6.18 12.53
C GLU A 243 30.02 -7.09 13.32
N PRO A 244 31.34 -6.92 13.17
CA PRO A 244 32.30 -7.57 14.06
C PRO A 244 32.13 -7.12 15.51
N VAL A 245 32.28 -8.05 16.45
CA VAL A 245 32.21 -7.75 17.88
C VAL A 245 33.60 -7.40 18.40
N ASP A 246 33.74 -6.19 18.95
CA ASP A 246 35.00 -5.69 19.50
C ASP A 246 35.65 -6.68 20.48
N GLY A 247 36.94 -6.97 20.24
CA GLY A 247 37.73 -7.86 21.10
C GLY A 247 37.46 -9.35 20.91
N SER A 248 36.80 -9.77 19.82
CA SER A 248 36.57 -11.19 19.51
C SER A 248 36.55 -11.48 18.01
N ASP A 249 36.59 -12.77 17.64
CA ASP A 249 36.38 -13.22 16.26
C ASP A 249 34.88 -13.33 15.89
N ALA A 250 33.97 -12.93 16.79
CA ALA A 250 32.54 -13.04 16.56
C ALA A 250 32.04 -11.95 15.60
N VAL A 251 31.05 -12.32 14.77
CA VAL A 251 30.37 -11.40 13.84
C VAL A 251 28.87 -11.57 14.01
N GLU A 252 28.16 -10.48 14.28
CA GLU A 252 26.71 -10.44 14.34
C GLU A 252 26.11 -10.23 12.96
N GLU A 253 25.05 -10.95 12.62
CA GLU A 253 24.18 -10.68 11.47
C GLU A 253 22.84 -10.09 11.95
N PHE A 254 22.39 -9.02 11.29
CA PHE A 254 21.10 -8.38 11.54
C PHE A 254 20.58 -7.67 10.27
N ALA A 255 19.40 -7.06 10.37
CA ALA A 255 18.90 -6.15 9.36
C ALA A 255 18.20 -4.93 9.96
N TRP A 256 18.38 -3.79 9.30
CA TRP A 256 17.66 -2.55 9.59
C TRP A 256 16.48 -2.37 8.65
N ILE A 257 15.35 -1.98 9.23
CA ILE A 257 14.13 -1.57 8.55
C ILE A 257 13.95 -0.08 8.83
N VAL A 258 13.79 0.71 7.76
CA VAL A 258 13.47 2.15 7.83
C VAL A 258 12.12 2.37 7.18
N VAL A 259 11.22 3.10 7.83
CA VAL A 259 9.90 3.50 7.32
C VAL A 259 9.83 5.03 7.30
N LEU A 260 9.48 5.60 6.15
CA LEU A 260 9.25 7.04 5.98
C LEU A 260 7.76 7.36 5.85
N SER A 261 7.30 8.47 6.45
CA SER A 261 5.99 9.05 6.18
C SER A 261 6.01 9.98 4.96
N ARG A 262 4.82 10.27 4.43
CA ARG A 262 4.65 11.16 3.27
C ARG A 262 5.03 12.60 3.57
N ASP A 263 4.64 13.09 4.73
CA ASP A 263 4.85 14.45 5.21
C ASP A 263 6.22 14.70 5.87
N ASP A 264 7.10 13.69 5.89
CA ASP A 264 8.39 13.70 6.61
C ASP A 264 8.27 13.96 8.12
N ALA A 265 7.04 14.01 8.65
CA ALA A 265 6.79 14.22 10.07
C ALA A 265 7.12 12.99 10.91
N LYS A 266 7.16 11.80 10.29
CA LYS A 266 7.47 10.55 10.98
C LYS A 266 8.51 9.73 10.24
N TYR A 267 9.39 9.20 11.07
CA TYR A 267 10.46 8.29 10.69
C TYR A 267 10.44 7.14 11.69
N GLY A 268 10.50 5.92 11.19
CA GLY A 268 10.49 4.72 12.01
C GLY A 268 11.65 3.81 11.68
N VAL A 269 12.27 3.28 12.72
CA VAL A 269 13.37 2.31 12.58
C VAL A 269 13.08 1.08 13.43
N GLY A 270 13.37 -0.08 12.86
CA GLY A 270 13.36 -1.35 13.55
C GLY A 270 14.59 -2.14 13.15
N ARG A 271 15.19 -2.85 14.09
CA ARG A 271 16.27 -3.81 13.81
C ARG A 271 15.76 -5.20 14.13
N THR A 272 16.13 -6.17 13.32
CA THR A 272 15.91 -7.57 13.69
C THR A 272 16.73 -7.93 14.94
N ALA A 273 16.37 -9.03 15.60
CA ALA A 273 17.26 -9.64 16.60
C ALA A 273 18.60 -9.98 15.94
N SER A 274 19.73 -9.81 16.63
CA SER A 274 21.04 -10.25 16.12
C SER A 274 21.24 -11.74 16.37
N PHE A 275 22.04 -12.40 15.54
CA PHE A 275 22.61 -13.72 15.83
C PHE A 275 24.06 -13.80 15.32
N TYR A 276 24.85 -14.72 15.88
CA TYR A 276 26.27 -14.86 15.51
C TYR A 276 26.45 -15.80 14.33
N LEU A 277 27.34 -15.41 13.42
CA LEU A 277 27.75 -16.26 12.30
C LEU A 277 28.69 -17.37 12.76
N PRO A 278 28.61 -18.58 12.17
CA PRO A 278 29.61 -19.62 12.43
C PRO A 278 30.92 -19.31 11.69
N ALA A 279 32.04 -19.77 12.25
CA ALA A 279 33.39 -19.48 11.74
C ALA A 279 33.60 -19.72 10.22
N PRO A 280 33.02 -20.77 9.59
CA PRO A 280 33.14 -20.94 8.14
C PRO A 280 32.52 -19.80 7.32
N LEU A 281 31.39 -19.23 7.78
CA LEU A 281 30.79 -18.06 7.13
C LEU A 281 31.65 -16.82 7.33
N ILE A 282 32.14 -16.59 8.55
CA ILE A 282 32.99 -15.45 8.88
C ILE A 282 34.24 -15.43 7.98
N LYS A 283 34.88 -16.60 7.79
CA LYS A 283 36.03 -16.73 6.91
C LYS A 283 35.72 -16.31 5.47
N LEU A 284 34.65 -16.85 4.89
CA LEU A 284 34.27 -16.54 3.50
C LEU A 284 33.88 -15.06 3.32
N VAL A 285 33.22 -14.48 4.31
CA VAL A 285 32.89 -13.05 4.28
C VAL A 285 34.16 -12.20 4.39
N GLY A 286 35.13 -12.61 5.21
CA GLY A 286 36.46 -11.99 5.28
C GLY A 286 37.26 -12.08 3.96
N GLU A 287 36.95 -13.06 3.11
CA GLU A 287 37.49 -13.20 1.76
C GLU A 287 36.75 -12.33 0.71
N GLY A 288 35.74 -11.57 1.14
CA GLY A 288 34.99 -10.61 0.32
C GLY A 288 33.64 -11.12 -0.21
N LEU A 289 33.18 -12.29 0.25
CA LEU A 289 31.91 -12.86 -0.19
C LEU A 289 30.71 -12.28 0.59
N GLU A 290 29.58 -11.98 -0.07
CA GLU A 290 28.33 -11.60 0.62
C GLU A 290 27.86 -12.78 1.50
N VAL A 291 27.32 -12.48 2.69
CA VAL A 291 26.87 -13.49 3.67
C VAL A 291 25.90 -14.51 3.06
N GLY A 292 25.02 -14.07 2.15
CA GLY A 292 24.09 -14.96 1.46
C GLY A 292 24.78 -15.97 0.54
N HIS A 293 25.84 -15.56 -0.15
CA HIS A 293 26.65 -16.44 -0.99
C HIS A 293 27.55 -17.35 -0.15
N ALA A 294 28.11 -16.84 0.95
CA ALA A 294 28.85 -17.64 1.92
C ALA A 294 27.94 -18.72 2.55
N ALA A 295 26.71 -18.39 2.90
CA ALA A 295 25.73 -19.34 3.41
C ALA A 295 25.41 -20.43 2.36
N ASP A 296 25.13 -20.04 1.12
CA ASP A 296 24.89 -20.98 0.02
C ASP A 296 26.06 -21.98 -0.15
N GLN A 297 27.29 -21.48 -0.10
CA GLN A 297 28.50 -22.32 -0.20
C GLN A 297 28.66 -23.27 0.99
N VAL A 298 28.45 -22.78 2.23
CA VAL A 298 28.61 -23.60 3.46
C VAL A 298 27.53 -24.66 3.57
N PHE A 299 26.28 -24.36 3.20
CA PHE A 299 25.14 -25.26 3.34
C PHE A 299 24.84 -26.08 2.07
N GLY A 300 25.63 -25.93 1.00
CA GLY A 300 25.40 -26.62 -0.27
C GLY A 300 24.05 -26.26 -0.91
N LYS A 301 23.65 -24.99 -0.81
CA LYS A 301 22.39 -24.45 -1.32
C LYS A 301 22.65 -23.43 -2.43
N SER A 302 21.57 -22.99 -3.08
CA SER A 302 21.61 -21.91 -4.04
C SER A 302 20.40 -20.99 -3.89
N ASN A 303 20.68 -19.69 -3.99
CA ASN A 303 19.70 -18.61 -3.91
C ASN A 303 18.91 -18.60 -2.59
N SER A 304 19.57 -18.96 -1.46
CA SER A 304 18.93 -18.90 -0.14
C SER A 304 18.55 -17.45 0.23
N LYS A 305 19.25 -16.46 -0.36
CA LYS A 305 18.91 -15.03 -0.27
C LYS A 305 17.50 -14.67 -0.80
N GLN A 306 16.84 -15.51 -1.57
CA GLN A 306 15.46 -15.27 -2.01
C GLN A 306 14.48 -16.32 -1.44
N LYS A 307 14.93 -17.13 -0.48
CA LYS A 307 14.15 -18.18 0.18
C LYS A 307 14.24 -18.00 1.69
N ASN A 308 14.92 -18.90 2.38
CA ASN A 308 14.99 -18.98 3.84
C ASN A 308 16.12 -18.14 4.48
N GLY A 309 17.11 -17.70 3.71
CA GLY A 309 18.24 -16.87 4.18
C GLY A 309 19.15 -17.57 5.19
N THR A 310 20.21 -16.89 5.64
CA THR A 310 21.16 -17.41 6.64
C THR A 310 20.45 -17.82 7.94
N VAL A 311 19.49 -17.00 8.40
CA VAL A 311 18.69 -17.28 9.60
C VAL A 311 17.88 -18.58 9.49
N GLY A 312 17.23 -18.83 8.34
CA GLY A 312 16.47 -20.06 8.14
C GLY A 312 17.37 -21.28 8.04
N LEU A 313 18.52 -21.16 7.35
CA LEU A 313 19.51 -22.23 7.27
C LEU A 313 20.07 -22.63 8.64
N LEU A 314 20.40 -21.65 9.49
CA LEU A 314 20.97 -21.90 10.81
C LEU A 314 19.95 -22.37 11.85
N THR A 315 18.68 -21.98 11.71
CA THR A 315 17.62 -22.36 12.66
C THR A 315 16.81 -23.58 12.22
N GLY A 316 17.12 -24.18 11.07
CA GLY A 316 16.28 -25.24 10.49
C GLY A 316 14.85 -24.75 10.20
N ASP A 317 14.73 -23.51 9.74
CA ASP A 317 13.48 -22.79 9.48
C ASP A 317 12.56 -22.57 10.69
N ALA A 318 13.05 -22.79 11.92
CA ALA A 318 12.34 -22.39 13.14
C ALA A 318 12.11 -20.87 13.19
N ILE A 319 13.03 -20.09 12.60
CA ILE A 319 12.82 -18.68 12.24
C ILE A 319 13.07 -18.54 10.74
N THR A 320 12.01 -18.33 9.97
CA THR A 320 12.13 -18.02 8.54
C THR A 320 12.59 -16.58 8.33
N ARG A 321 13.21 -16.28 7.19
CA ARG A 321 13.58 -14.91 6.82
C ARG A 321 12.38 -13.95 6.77
N SER A 322 11.21 -14.42 6.35
CA SER A 322 10.01 -13.59 6.33
C SER A 322 9.59 -13.20 7.75
N SER A 323 9.41 -14.20 8.64
CA SER A 323 9.05 -13.95 10.05
C SER A 323 10.11 -13.17 10.82
N TYR A 324 11.38 -13.30 10.43
CA TYR A 324 12.49 -12.54 11.01
C TYR A 324 12.39 -11.04 10.71
N TYR A 325 12.12 -10.67 9.46
CA TYR A 325 11.92 -9.26 9.08
C TYR A 325 10.59 -8.69 9.55
N GLU A 326 9.53 -9.50 9.54
CA GLU A 326 8.18 -9.07 9.90
C GLU A 326 8.14 -8.40 11.29
N GLN A 327 8.81 -8.98 12.28
CA GLN A 327 8.87 -8.39 13.63
C GLN A 327 9.53 -7.01 13.63
N ALA A 328 10.64 -6.83 12.91
CA ALA A 328 11.31 -5.54 12.81
C ALA A 328 10.50 -4.51 12.01
N VAL A 329 9.72 -4.96 11.02
CA VAL A 329 8.74 -4.10 10.33
C VAL A 329 7.67 -3.60 11.29
N VAL A 330 7.09 -4.48 12.12
CA VAL A 330 6.13 -4.08 13.16
C VAL A 330 6.75 -3.02 14.07
N LEU A 331 7.97 -3.23 14.54
CA LEU A 331 8.68 -2.27 15.40
C LEU A 331 8.92 -0.93 14.69
N ALA A 332 9.32 -0.95 13.41
CA ALA A 332 9.54 0.27 12.64
C ALA A 332 8.25 1.09 12.44
N PHE A 333 7.07 0.46 12.48
CA PHE A 333 5.78 1.16 12.39
C PHE A 333 5.27 1.73 13.72
N VAL A 334 5.94 1.51 14.85
CA VAL A 334 5.50 1.99 16.18
C VAL A 334 5.23 3.51 16.21
N PRO A 335 6.07 4.40 15.64
CA PRO A 335 5.79 5.84 15.61
C PRO A 335 4.54 6.20 14.79
N PHE A 336 4.18 5.36 13.82
CA PHE A 336 3.02 5.55 12.96
C PHE A 336 1.74 5.14 13.68
N LYS A 337 1.80 4.05 14.45
CA LYS A 337 0.70 3.55 15.28
C LYS A 337 0.35 4.47 16.45
N ASN A 338 1.35 5.18 16.99
CA ASN A 338 1.20 6.04 18.17
C ASN A 338 1.47 7.50 17.81
N PRO A 339 0.56 8.16 17.05
CA PRO A 339 0.81 9.49 16.49
C PRO A 339 0.99 10.60 17.50
N ASP A 340 0.46 10.44 18.71
CA ASP A 340 0.47 11.47 19.74
C ASP A 340 1.75 11.44 20.60
N LEU A 341 2.67 10.50 20.32
CA LEU A 341 3.92 10.35 21.06
C LEU A 341 5.11 10.84 20.22
N ASN A 342 6.03 11.56 20.88
CA ASN A 342 7.29 11.97 20.27
C ASN A 342 8.34 10.86 20.39
N PHE A 343 8.89 10.40 19.27
CA PHE A 343 9.96 9.41 19.22
C PHE A 343 11.27 10.09 18.81
N PRO A 344 12.22 10.29 19.74
CA PRO A 344 13.53 10.83 19.40
C PRO A 344 14.26 9.85 18.48
N GLN A 345 14.83 10.36 17.39
CA GLN A 345 15.47 9.55 16.37
C GLN A 345 16.96 9.34 16.66
N PRO A 346 17.51 8.14 16.45
CA PRO A 346 18.96 7.97 16.41
C PRO A 346 19.52 8.74 15.22
N GLN A 347 20.41 9.72 15.48
CA GLN A 347 21.16 10.43 14.44
C GLN A 347 22.00 9.47 13.63
#